data_AF-A0A3M6TRG0-F1
#
_entry.id   AF-A0A3M6TRG0-F1
#
_cell.length_a   1.000
_cell.length_b   1.000
_cell.length_c   1.000
_cell.angle_alpha   90.00
_cell.angle_beta   90.00
_cell.angle_gamma   90.00
#
_symmetry.space_group_name_H-M   'P 1'
#
loop_
_entity.id
_entity.type
_entity.pdbx_description
1 polymer ?
#
loop_
_entity_poly.entity_id
_entity_poly.type
_entity_poly.pdbx_seq_one_letter_code
_entity_poly.pdbx_strand_id
1 'polypeptide(L)'
;MWRRGMNASAGVKLVAEQGQTGTLKSEVEAQKSAGKIWQLILPGYGLGAVDEKTGIQVKVTAIHSKVSLISVLAPSPDWFVGVDRHDLCENGRWREAWHVITLLPYDSGTDSGSQFIGRDQETVQPVPIFRVNYTMDAVSPHPHLPPLVSGELPKAFVVRRGDVMSEELKQFVASKVPPEKKLRAFVNVLVASSMAAKCPGNANYTLTWKASWTRDNHPNTPLPSGAHFSNLIGCTHGSDYIMWRRGMNASAGVKSVAELGQTGTLKAEIEAQKSTGKVWQLILPGYGLGAVEERTGIPVKVTSNFSRVSLISMLAPSPDWFIGIDSHDLCDNGQWRKTWDVTMLPPYDSGTDSEPTFIGDQPTVPPVPIFRINHTMEGPFKANNPIKSLGEFRFMLQVETDNSGKENSTEKENSAGKDWFNEGDARISS
;
A
#
# COMPACT_ATOMS: atom_id res chain seq x y z
N MET A 1 2.50 3.20 27.14
CA MET A 1 2.95 1.79 27.07
C MET A 1 4.31 1.69 27.73
N TRP A 2 5.32 2.34 27.17
CA TRP A 2 6.65 2.49 27.78
C TRP A 2 7.19 3.89 27.42
N ARG A 3 8.20 4.39 28.12
CA ARG A 3 8.84 5.68 27.81
C ARG A 3 10.27 5.68 28.33
N ARG A 4 11.21 6.17 27.51
CA ARG A 4 12.58 6.44 27.96
C ARG A 4 12.58 7.37 29.18
N GLY A 5 13.34 7.00 30.21
CA GLY A 5 13.43 7.74 31.47
C GLY A 5 12.29 7.46 32.45
N MET A 6 11.44 6.47 32.18
CA MET A 6 10.44 5.96 33.13
C MET A 6 10.70 4.48 33.44
N ASN A 7 10.34 4.03 34.63
CA ASN A 7 10.44 2.61 34.99
C ASN A 7 9.50 1.77 34.13
N ALA A 8 9.95 0.56 33.76
CA ALA A 8 9.10 -0.43 33.12
C ALA A 8 7.91 -0.80 34.03
N SER A 9 6.72 -0.99 33.44
CA SER A 9 5.62 -1.66 34.13
C SER A 9 5.92 -3.15 34.28
N ALA A 10 5.16 -3.86 35.12
CA ALA A 10 5.25 -5.32 35.22
C ALA A 10 5.00 -5.99 33.87
N GLY A 11 4.06 -5.47 33.08
CA GLY A 11 3.83 -5.92 31.71
C GLY A 11 5.01 -5.68 30.77
N VAL A 12 5.65 -4.50 30.82
CA VAL A 12 6.82 -4.20 30.00
C VAL A 12 8.02 -5.08 30.37
N LYS A 13 8.26 -5.30 31.67
CA LYS A 13 9.28 -6.24 32.18
C LYS A 13 9.13 -7.62 31.56
N LEU A 14 7.93 -8.22 31.68
CA LEU A 14 7.67 -9.57 31.18
C LEU A 14 7.76 -9.68 29.65
N VAL A 15 7.42 -8.62 28.92
CA VAL A 15 7.65 -8.60 27.48
C VAL A 15 9.14 -8.56 27.18
N ALA A 16 9.90 -7.68 27.83
CA ALA A 16 11.31 -7.45 27.56
C ALA A 16 12.21 -8.64 27.94
N GLU A 17 11.91 -9.33 29.05
CA GLU A 17 12.72 -10.47 29.52
C GLU A 17 12.28 -11.80 28.88
N GLN A 18 10.98 -11.99 28.69
CA GLN A 18 10.43 -13.33 28.42
C GLN A 18 9.55 -13.40 27.16
N GLY A 19 9.33 -12.26 26.48
CA GLY A 19 8.38 -12.18 25.37
C GLY A 19 6.92 -12.42 25.78
N GLN A 20 6.61 -12.43 27.09
CA GLN A 20 5.28 -12.72 27.59
C GLN A 20 4.40 -11.47 27.58
N THR A 21 3.33 -11.49 26.78
CA THR A 21 2.47 -10.31 26.56
C THR A 21 1.23 -10.26 27.45
N GLY A 22 0.93 -11.31 28.23
CA GLY A 22 -0.31 -11.45 28.99
C GLY A 22 -0.57 -10.29 29.96
N THR A 23 0.41 -9.93 30.79
CA THR A 23 0.30 -8.84 31.76
C THR A 23 0.17 -7.48 31.08
N LEU A 24 1.01 -7.20 30.07
CA LEU A 24 0.94 -5.94 29.33
C LEU A 24 -0.39 -5.78 28.58
N LYS A 25 -0.95 -6.89 28.07
CA LYS A 25 -2.28 -6.92 27.47
C LYS A 25 -3.32 -6.43 28.47
N SER A 26 -3.35 -6.97 29.68
CA SER A 26 -4.29 -6.56 30.73
C SER A 26 -4.12 -5.09 31.12
N GLU A 27 -2.88 -4.60 31.23
CA GLU A 27 -2.59 -3.18 31.49
C GLU A 27 -3.17 -2.27 30.39
N VAL A 28 -3.01 -2.65 29.12
CA VAL A 28 -3.55 -1.92 27.97
C VAL A 28 -5.08 -1.99 27.92
N GLU A 29 -5.68 -3.14 28.19
CA GLU A 29 -7.15 -3.30 28.25
C GLU A 29 -7.76 -2.41 29.34
N ALA A 30 -7.13 -2.30 30.51
CA ALA A 30 -7.58 -1.38 31.56
C ALA A 30 -7.56 0.08 31.09
N GLN A 31 -6.52 0.53 30.37
CA GLN A 31 -6.45 1.88 29.82
C GLN A 31 -7.43 2.09 28.65
N LYS A 32 -7.78 1.04 27.91
CA LYS A 32 -8.84 1.05 26.90
C LYS A 32 -10.21 1.29 27.54
N SER A 33 -10.53 0.58 28.62
CA SER A 33 -11.76 0.80 29.39
C SER A 33 -11.84 2.21 29.99
N ALA A 34 -10.69 2.81 30.30
CA ALA A 34 -10.59 4.21 30.73
C ALA A 34 -10.65 5.24 29.57
N GLY A 35 -10.91 4.80 28.34
CA GLY A 35 -11.09 5.68 27.17
C GLY A 35 -9.80 6.30 26.63
N LYS A 36 -8.62 5.90 27.12
CA LYS A 36 -7.32 6.44 26.66
C LYS A 36 -6.76 5.72 25.44
N ILE A 37 -7.30 4.55 25.12
CA ILE A 37 -6.80 3.67 24.05
C ILE A 37 -7.98 3.30 23.16
N TRP A 38 -7.79 3.47 21.85
CA TRP A 38 -8.79 3.10 20.84
C TRP A 38 -8.75 1.60 20.51
N GLN A 39 -7.55 1.08 20.28
CA GLN A 39 -7.34 -0.30 19.85
C GLN A 39 -6.14 -0.92 20.56
N LEU A 40 -6.33 -2.15 21.02
CA LEU A 40 -5.25 -3.06 21.40
C LEU A 40 -4.75 -3.79 20.14
N ILE A 41 -3.43 -3.86 19.98
CA ILE A 41 -2.76 -4.48 18.84
C ILE A 41 -2.00 -5.70 19.37
N LEU A 42 -2.48 -6.91 19.04
CA LEU A 42 -1.81 -8.16 19.40
C LEU A 42 -1.89 -9.12 18.21
N PRO A 43 -0.80 -9.33 17.47
CA PRO A 43 -0.81 -10.20 16.29
C PRO A 43 -0.91 -11.69 16.61
N GLY A 44 -0.62 -12.10 17.85
CA GLY A 44 -0.68 -13.51 18.27
C GLY A 44 0.49 -14.38 17.79
N TYR A 45 1.51 -13.78 17.17
CA TYR A 45 2.75 -14.45 16.75
C TYR A 45 3.97 -13.62 17.17
N GLY A 46 5.08 -14.30 17.49
CA GLY A 46 6.40 -13.68 17.61
C GLY A 46 7.08 -13.59 16.24
N LEU A 47 8.04 -12.69 16.09
CA LEU A 47 8.95 -12.72 14.95
C LEU A 47 9.89 -13.91 15.15
N GLY A 48 9.88 -14.88 14.25
CA GLY A 48 10.80 -16.00 14.28
C GLY A 48 12.21 -15.59 13.83
N ALA A 49 12.80 -16.38 12.94
CA ALA A 49 14.18 -16.21 12.50
C ALA A 49 14.47 -14.80 11.97
N VAL A 50 15.75 -14.42 12.07
CA VAL A 50 16.36 -13.28 11.36
C VAL A 50 15.88 -13.35 9.91
N ASP A 51 15.22 -12.28 9.42
CA ASP A 51 14.60 -12.14 8.08
C ASP A 51 13.07 -12.41 7.95
N GLU A 52 12.36 -12.80 9.01
CA GLU A 52 10.89 -12.91 8.95
C GLU A 52 10.20 -11.53 9.00
N LYS A 53 9.26 -11.29 8.07
CA LYS A 53 8.54 -10.02 7.90
C LYS A 53 7.07 -10.22 8.25
N THR A 54 6.53 -9.52 9.25
CA THR A 54 5.13 -9.70 9.69
C THR A 54 4.33 -8.42 9.75
N GLY A 55 3.13 -8.41 9.14
CA GLY A 55 2.14 -7.33 9.00
C GLY A 55 1.09 -7.24 10.13
N ILE A 56 0.91 -6.11 10.84
CA ILE A 56 -0.17 -5.98 11.83
C ILE A 56 -1.12 -4.81 11.55
N GLN A 57 -2.42 -5.08 11.36
CA GLN A 57 -3.46 -4.05 11.17
C GLN A 57 -3.83 -3.27 12.45
N VAL A 58 -3.68 -1.95 12.38
CA VAL A 58 -3.92 -0.98 13.45
C VAL A 58 -4.84 0.12 12.95
N LYS A 59 -6.03 0.26 13.50
CA LYS A 59 -6.92 1.39 13.24
C LYS A 59 -6.52 2.55 14.17
N VAL A 60 -6.51 3.77 13.63
CA VAL A 60 -6.32 5.00 14.41
C VAL A 60 -7.38 6.01 14.04
N THR A 61 -7.61 6.99 14.92
CA THR A 61 -8.58 8.07 14.70
C THR A 61 -7.92 9.41 14.95
N ALA A 62 -8.55 10.52 14.55
CA ALA A 62 -7.98 11.85 14.78
C ALA A 62 -7.74 12.16 16.29
N ILE A 63 -8.53 11.53 17.17
CA ILE A 63 -8.38 11.64 18.63
C ILE A 63 -7.40 10.61 19.22
N HIS A 64 -7.17 9.49 18.54
CA HIS A 64 -6.24 8.43 18.92
C HIS A 64 -5.26 8.17 17.77
N SER A 65 -4.48 9.20 17.42
CA SER A 65 -3.60 9.21 16.25
C SER A 65 -2.23 8.58 16.51
N LYS A 66 -1.89 8.34 17.78
CA LYS A 66 -0.57 7.88 18.22
C LYS A 66 -0.51 6.36 18.33
N VAL A 67 0.55 5.77 17.81
CA VAL A 67 0.85 4.34 17.95
C VAL A 67 2.00 4.13 18.95
N SER A 68 1.88 3.09 19.78
CA SER A 68 2.97 2.63 20.65
C SER A 68 3.08 1.11 20.57
N LEU A 69 4.32 0.62 20.45
CA LEU A 69 4.63 -0.79 20.19
C LEU A 69 5.89 -1.17 20.96
N ILE A 70 5.98 -2.44 21.29
CA ILE A 70 7.14 -3.04 21.95
C ILE A 70 7.33 -4.47 21.42
N SER A 71 8.59 -4.86 21.24
CA SER A 71 8.98 -6.21 20.85
C SER A 71 10.36 -6.51 21.46
N VAL A 72 10.46 -7.66 22.13
CA VAL A 72 11.72 -8.12 22.72
C VAL A 72 12.76 -8.43 21.65
N LEU A 73 14.02 -8.12 21.95
CA LEU A 73 15.17 -8.62 21.20
C LEU A 73 15.55 -9.99 21.76
N ALA A 74 14.95 -11.06 21.27
CA ALA A 74 15.20 -12.40 21.81
C ALA A 74 16.38 -13.12 21.09
N PRO A 75 17.23 -13.86 21.80
CA PRO A 75 17.38 -13.85 23.26
C PRO A 75 18.10 -12.56 23.71
N SER A 76 17.71 -11.98 24.84
CA SER A 76 18.44 -10.92 25.55
C SER A 76 18.03 -10.93 27.03
N PRO A 77 18.76 -10.21 27.91
CA PRO A 77 18.39 -10.05 29.32
C PRO A 77 17.02 -9.38 29.45
N ASP A 78 16.91 -8.13 28.98
CA ASP A 78 15.66 -7.37 28.98
C ASP A 78 15.61 -6.31 27.86
N TRP A 79 16.31 -6.58 26.76
CA TRP A 79 16.43 -5.62 25.67
C TRP A 79 15.25 -5.72 24.72
N PHE A 80 14.77 -4.57 24.26
CA PHE A 80 13.63 -4.48 23.36
C PHE A 80 13.80 -3.37 22.34
N VAL A 81 12.97 -3.43 21.29
CA VAL A 81 12.75 -2.34 20.33
C VAL A 81 11.29 -1.96 20.34
N GLY A 82 10.98 -0.74 19.92
CA GLY A 82 9.60 -0.30 19.88
C GLY A 82 9.42 1.13 19.40
N VAL A 83 8.17 1.56 19.46
CA VAL A 83 7.73 2.92 19.14
C VAL A 83 6.98 3.47 20.36
N ASP A 84 7.31 4.67 20.84
CA ASP A 84 6.55 5.39 21.89
C ASP A 84 5.79 6.56 21.25
N ARG A 85 4.46 6.54 21.35
CA ARG A 85 3.52 7.63 20.99
C ARG A 85 3.81 8.31 19.65
N HIS A 86 4.23 7.53 18.65
CA HIS A 86 4.49 8.06 17.33
C HIS A 86 3.18 8.50 16.69
N ASP A 87 3.10 9.78 16.38
CA ASP A 87 1.88 10.39 15.87
C ASP A 87 1.74 10.12 14.37
N LEU A 88 0.66 9.47 13.98
CA LEU A 88 0.35 9.15 12.59
C LEU A 88 -0.46 10.25 11.90
N CYS A 89 -0.98 11.22 12.67
CA CYS A 89 -1.68 12.39 12.16
C CYS A 89 -0.94 13.66 12.60
N GLU A 90 -0.16 14.24 11.70
CA GLU A 90 0.60 15.46 11.97
C GLU A 90 -0.08 16.65 11.29
N ASN A 91 -0.38 17.70 12.05
CA ASN A 91 -1.05 18.91 11.55
C ASN A 91 -2.39 18.65 10.83
N GLY A 92 -3.18 17.69 11.33
CA GLY A 92 -4.48 17.33 10.75
C GLY A 92 -4.38 16.52 9.46
N ARG A 93 -3.18 16.08 9.06
CA ARG A 93 -2.94 15.22 7.91
C ARG A 93 -2.34 13.90 8.37
N TRP A 94 -2.90 12.80 7.86
CA TRP A 94 -2.28 11.49 8.02
C TRP A 94 -0.94 11.47 7.31
N ARG A 95 0.09 10.93 7.96
CA ARG A 95 1.40 10.74 7.34
C ARG A 95 1.27 9.92 6.05
N GLU A 96 2.15 10.22 5.09
CA GLU A 96 2.17 9.66 3.73
C GLU A 96 2.14 8.13 3.66
N ALA A 97 1.85 7.60 2.47
CA ALA A 97 1.70 6.16 2.22
C ALA A 97 2.93 5.31 2.59
N TRP A 98 4.11 5.90 2.80
CA TRP A 98 5.33 5.20 3.19
C TRP A 98 6.13 6.03 4.20
N HIS A 99 5.94 5.76 5.49
CA HIS A 99 6.73 6.38 6.56
C HIS A 99 7.62 5.34 7.24
N VAL A 100 8.93 5.62 7.29
CA VAL A 100 9.94 4.70 7.86
C VAL A 100 10.37 5.21 9.23
N ILE A 101 10.24 4.37 10.24
CA ILE A 101 10.68 4.63 11.61
C ILE A 101 11.91 3.77 11.88
N THR A 102 13.00 4.40 12.28
CA THR A 102 14.18 3.66 12.76
C THR A 102 13.94 3.25 14.21
N LEU A 103 13.92 1.95 14.48
CA LEU A 103 13.79 1.40 15.82
C LEU A 103 15.14 1.37 16.51
N LEU A 104 15.13 1.80 17.76
CA LEU A 104 16.32 1.88 18.59
C LEU A 104 16.22 0.83 19.68
N PRO A 105 17.33 0.17 20.04
CA PRO A 105 17.33 -0.74 21.17
C PRO A 105 17.23 0.04 22.48
N TYR A 106 16.42 -0.49 23.38
CA TYR A 106 16.23 -0.02 24.73
C TYR A 106 16.44 -1.18 25.70
N ASP A 107 16.93 -0.83 26.87
CA ASP A 107 17.06 -1.69 28.04
C ASP A 107 15.92 -1.33 28.99
N SER A 108 15.24 -2.34 29.52
CA SER A 108 14.05 -2.11 30.35
C SER A 108 14.40 -1.75 31.79
N GLY A 109 15.65 -1.98 32.18
CA GLY A 109 16.21 -1.71 33.49
C GLY A 109 15.85 -2.75 34.54
N THR A 110 15.48 -3.96 34.14
CA THR A 110 14.97 -5.01 35.04
C THR A 110 15.87 -6.25 35.11
N ASP A 111 16.74 -6.48 34.13
CA ASP A 111 17.79 -7.50 34.14
C ASP A 111 19.16 -6.84 33.87
N SER A 112 20.15 -7.10 34.73
CA SER A 112 21.50 -6.55 34.67
C SER A 112 22.47 -7.37 33.80
N GLY A 113 21.96 -8.40 33.13
CA GLY A 113 22.69 -9.22 32.19
C GLY A 113 23.31 -8.35 31.08
N SER A 114 24.54 -8.69 30.69
CA SER A 114 25.29 -7.90 29.71
C SER A 114 25.45 -8.60 28.35
N GLN A 115 24.83 -9.76 28.16
CA GLN A 115 24.99 -10.60 26.97
C GLN A 115 23.62 -11.08 26.45
N PHE A 116 23.47 -11.19 25.12
CA PHE A 116 22.24 -11.72 24.50
C PHE A 116 21.87 -13.12 25.02
N ILE A 117 22.87 -13.98 25.24
CA ILE A 117 22.70 -15.31 25.82
C ILE A 117 23.50 -15.31 27.11
N GLY A 118 22.85 -14.87 28.19
CA GLY A 118 23.40 -14.84 29.54
C GLY A 118 22.51 -15.59 30.53
N ARG A 119 22.99 -15.74 31.76
CA ARG A 119 22.09 -16.10 32.88
C ARG A 119 21.26 -14.86 33.22
N ASP A 120 20.00 -15.10 33.57
CA ASP A 120 19.13 -14.11 34.20
C ASP A 120 19.83 -13.48 35.41
N GLN A 121 19.89 -12.15 35.43
CA GLN A 121 20.52 -11.35 36.48
C GLN A 121 19.57 -10.23 36.91
N GLU A 122 18.51 -10.59 37.63
CA GLU A 122 17.54 -9.61 38.13
C GLU A 122 18.21 -8.37 38.76
N THR A 123 17.82 -7.19 38.26
CA THR A 123 18.36 -5.91 38.72
C THR A 123 17.81 -5.61 40.11
N VAL A 124 18.69 -5.59 41.12
CA VAL A 124 18.33 -5.40 42.54
C VAL A 124 17.55 -4.11 42.80
N GLN A 125 17.83 -3.06 42.02
CA GLN A 125 17.02 -1.83 41.99
C GLN A 125 16.71 -1.47 40.54
N PRO A 126 15.47 -1.71 40.06
CA PRO A 126 15.12 -1.43 38.67
C PRO A 126 15.40 0.02 38.29
N VAL A 127 16.07 0.21 37.15
CA VAL A 127 16.39 1.54 36.63
C VAL A 127 15.37 1.98 35.57
N PRO A 128 15.21 3.29 35.30
CA PRO A 128 14.33 3.74 34.24
C PRO A 128 14.80 3.27 32.86
N ILE A 129 13.86 2.96 31.97
CA ILE A 129 14.13 2.53 30.59
C ILE A 129 15.12 3.49 29.93
N PHE A 130 16.23 2.96 29.43
CA PHE A 130 17.28 3.75 28.80
C PHE A 130 17.66 3.21 27.43
N ARG A 131 18.26 4.07 26.62
CA ARG A 131 18.74 3.68 25.28
C ARG A 131 20.04 2.93 25.47
N VAL A 132 20.16 1.76 24.85
CA VAL A 132 21.45 1.07 24.78
C VAL A 132 22.37 1.92 23.89
N ASN A 133 23.43 2.48 24.49
CA ASN A 133 24.37 3.35 23.79
C ASN A 133 25.57 2.55 23.26
N TYR A 134 25.96 2.84 22.01
CA TYR A 134 27.09 2.26 21.30
C TYR A 134 28.29 3.22 21.32
N THR A 135 28.92 3.47 22.46
CA THR A 135 30.18 4.23 22.47
C THR A 135 31.32 3.30 22.79
N MET A 136 32.35 3.30 21.92
CA MET A 136 33.63 2.61 22.08
C MET A 136 34.49 3.15 23.24
N ASP A 137 33.90 3.78 24.25
CA ASP A 137 34.63 4.35 25.37
C ASP A 137 34.31 3.58 26.65
N ALA A 138 35.38 3.00 27.18
CA ALA A 138 35.41 2.07 28.29
C ALA A 138 35.09 2.74 29.63
N VAL A 139 33.82 3.07 29.93
CA VAL A 139 33.30 3.21 31.32
C VAL A 139 31.79 2.87 31.43
N SER A 140 31.21 2.14 30.48
CA SER A 140 29.83 1.63 30.63
C SER A 140 29.86 0.22 31.23
N PRO A 141 29.06 -0.13 32.26
CA PRO A 141 29.10 -1.44 32.92
C PRO A 141 28.67 -2.62 32.03
N HIS A 142 28.32 -2.38 30.76
CA HIS A 142 27.89 -3.40 29.81
C HIS A 142 28.72 -3.37 28.52
N PRO A 143 29.66 -4.32 28.35
CA PRO A 143 30.42 -4.46 27.12
C PRO A 143 29.69 -5.31 26.08
N HIS A 144 29.55 -4.71 24.88
CA HIS A 144 29.44 -5.34 23.56
C HIS A 144 28.15 -6.09 23.22
N LEU A 145 27.12 -5.33 22.81
CA LEU A 145 26.47 -5.69 21.54
C LEU A 145 27.59 -5.83 20.48
N PRO A 146 27.61 -6.88 19.63
CA PRO A 146 28.55 -6.94 18.53
C PRO A 146 28.44 -5.60 17.80
N PRO A 147 29.57 -4.97 17.44
CA PRO A 147 29.50 -3.71 16.71
C PRO A 147 28.59 -3.96 15.51
N LEU A 148 27.70 -3.00 15.21
CA LEU A 148 26.95 -2.97 13.95
C LEU A 148 27.96 -2.82 12.79
N VAL A 149 28.89 -3.77 12.63
CA VAL A 149 29.83 -3.91 11.53
C VAL A 149 29.04 -4.50 10.37
N SER A 150 28.05 -3.73 9.96
CA SER A 150 27.51 -3.67 8.61
C SER A 150 26.34 -2.70 8.51
N GLY A 151 25.87 -2.03 9.56
CA GLY A 151 24.97 -0.86 9.42
C GLY A 151 23.60 -1.14 8.81
N GLU A 152 22.60 -1.35 9.68
CA GLU A 152 21.46 -0.44 9.89
C GLU A 152 20.67 -0.90 11.13
N LEU A 153 20.07 0.05 11.86
CA LEU A 153 19.16 -0.23 12.98
C LEU A 153 17.89 -0.93 12.47
N PRO A 154 17.20 -1.77 13.28
CA PRO A 154 15.90 -2.34 12.90
C PRO A 154 14.93 -1.22 12.47
N LYS A 155 14.12 -1.43 11.44
CA LYS A 155 13.17 -0.43 10.93
C LYS A 155 11.74 -0.92 11.05
N ALA A 156 10.83 -0.02 11.37
CA ALA A 156 9.40 -0.22 11.23
C ALA A 156 8.89 0.64 10.06
N PHE A 157 7.89 0.14 9.35
CA PHE A 157 7.27 0.84 8.23
C PHE A 157 5.79 1.04 8.56
N VAL A 158 5.33 2.26 8.34
CA VAL A 158 3.93 2.63 8.38
C VAL A 158 3.48 2.89 6.96
N VAL A 159 2.40 2.21 6.55
CA VAL A 159 1.87 2.31 5.20
C VAL A 159 0.38 2.63 5.24
N ARG A 160 -0.04 3.63 4.45
CA ARG A 160 -1.45 4.01 4.28
C ARG A 160 -2.11 3.00 3.35
N ARG A 161 -3.31 2.50 3.68
CA ARG A 161 -4.00 1.50 2.86
C ARG A 161 -4.26 2.03 1.43
N GLY A 162 -3.62 1.37 0.48
CA GLY A 162 -3.76 1.50 -0.97
C GLY A 162 -2.64 0.66 -1.60
N ASP A 163 -3.01 -0.50 -2.13
CA ASP A 163 -2.20 -1.41 -2.97
C ASP A 163 -0.90 -2.01 -2.44
N VAL A 164 -0.41 -1.64 -1.27
CA VAL A 164 0.86 -2.21 -0.77
C VAL A 164 0.70 -3.62 -0.25
N MET A 165 1.38 -4.50 -0.93
CA MET A 165 1.32 -5.91 -0.66
C MET A 165 2.55 -6.43 0.08
N SER A 166 2.41 -7.56 0.80
CA SER A 166 3.50 -8.11 1.62
C SER A 166 4.80 -8.22 0.84
N GLU A 167 4.74 -8.67 -0.42
CA GLU A 167 5.88 -8.83 -1.32
C GLU A 167 6.47 -7.51 -1.82
N GLU A 168 5.65 -6.50 -2.11
CA GLU A 168 6.13 -5.16 -2.48
C GLU A 168 6.78 -4.46 -1.29
N LEU A 169 6.24 -4.68 -0.10
CA LEU A 169 6.87 -4.30 1.16
C LEU A 169 8.18 -5.08 1.35
N LYS A 170 8.24 -6.39 1.06
CA LYS A 170 9.49 -7.17 1.14
C LYS A 170 10.56 -6.62 0.20
N GLN A 171 10.18 -6.29 -1.04
CA GLN A 171 11.04 -5.73 -2.08
C GLN A 171 11.48 -4.30 -1.75
N PHE A 172 10.58 -3.45 -1.25
CA PHE A 172 10.93 -2.13 -0.76
C PHE A 172 11.94 -2.22 0.38
N VAL A 173 11.68 -3.07 1.38
CA VAL A 173 12.61 -3.33 2.48
C VAL A 173 13.95 -3.81 1.94
N ALA A 174 13.97 -4.78 1.02
CA ALA A 174 15.19 -5.27 0.37
C ALA A 174 15.92 -4.19 -0.45
N SER A 175 15.21 -3.24 -1.04
CA SER A 175 15.82 -2.11 -1.77
C SER A 175 16.43 -1.05 -0.86
N LYS A 176 15.98 -1.00 0.40
CA LYS A 176 16.46 -0.07 1.43
C LYS A 176 17.45 -0.72 2.39
N VAL A 177 17.71 -2.02 2.24
CA VAL A 177 18.56 -2.84 3.10
C VAL A 177 19.48 -3.71 2.20
N PRO A 178 20.80 -3.47 2.18
CA PRO A 178 21.74 -4.22 1.36
C PRO A 178 21.74 -5.75 1.62
N PRO A 179 21.92 -6.60 0.59
CA PRO A 179 21.77 -8.06 0.66
C PRO A 179 22.76 -8.77 1.59
N GLU A 180 23.92 -8.18 1.88
CA GLU A 180 24.90 -8.73 2.83
C GLU A 180 24.57 -8.50 4.32
N LYS A 181 23.39 -7.97 4.65
CA LYS A 181 23.08 -7.46 6.01
C LYS A 181 21.86 -8.14 6.62
N LYS A 182 22.09 -9.12 7.49
CA LYS A 182 21.07 -9.90 8.21
C LYS A 182 20.33 -9.02 9.23
N LEU A 183 19.10 -8.58 8.92
CA LEU A 183 18.31 -7.75 9.83
C LEU A 183 17.55 -8.63 10.84
N ARG A 184 17.86 -8.44 12.12
CA ARG A 184 17.21 -9.14 13.23
C ARG A 184 15.94 -8.36 13.64
N ALA A 185 14.77 -8.87 13.23
CA ALA A 185 13.40 -8.47 13.58
C ALA A 185 12.79 -7.20 12.91
N PHE A 186 11.61 -7.36 12.28
CA PHE A 186 10.76 -6.30 11.72
C PHE A 186 9.34 -6.34 12.32
N VAL A 187 8.85 -5.24 12.90
CA VAL A 187 7.43 -5.09 13.31
C VAL A 187 6.71 -4.20 12.29
N ASN A 188 5.72 -4.73 11.56
CA ASN A 188 4.89 -3.90 10.68
C ASN A 188 3.67 -3.33 11.40
N VAL A 189 3.36 -2.08 11.07
CA VAL A 189 2.21 -1.32 11.56
C VAL A 189 1.37 -0.94 10.34
N LEU A 190 0.35 -1.72 10.03
CA LEU A 190 -0.70 -1.33 9.09
C LEU A 190 -1.57 -0.29 9.76
N VAL A 191 -1.89 0.80 9.07
CA VAL A 191 -2.86 1.79 9.53
C VAL A 191 -4.21 1.55 8.85
N ALA A 192 -5.28 1.46 9.62
CA ALA A 192 -6.64 1.39 9.13
C ALA A 192 -7.29 2.77 9.12
N SER A 193 -7.94 3.02 7.99
CA SER A 193 -9.22 3.69 7.82
C SER A 193 -9.76 4.35 9.09
N SER A 194 -9.73 5.68 9.11
CA SER A 194 -10.86 6.44 9.67
C SER A 194 -12.15 5.87 9.06
N MET A 195 -13.32 6.08 9.68
CA MET A 195 -14.49 6.25 8.82
C MET A 195 -14.11 7.41 7.91
N ALA A 196 -13.64 7.11 6.70
CA ALA A 196 -13.33 8.14 5.73
C ALA A 196 -14.59 8.97 5.66
N ALA A 197 -14.50 10.26 5.99
CA ALA A 197 -15.64 11.14 5.86
C ALA A 197 -16.16 10.92 4.43
N LYS A 198 -17.45 10.58 4.32
CA LYS A 198 -18.03 10.36 3.00
C LYS A 198 -18.00 11.70 2.28
N CYS A 199 -17.60 11.67 1.01
CA CYS A 199 -17.69 12.85 0.18
C CYS A 199 -19.16 13.26 0.03
N PRO A 200 -19.47 14.56 -0.01
CA PRO A 200 -20.84 15.02 -0.21
C PRO A 200 -21.30 14.70 -1.63
N GLY A 201 -22.60 14.39 -1.75
CA GLY A 201 -23.29 14.16 -3.02
C GLY A 201 -22.58 13.20 -3.97
N ASN A 202 -22.42 13.65 -5.21
CA ASN A 202 -21.93 12.88 -6.35
C ASN A 202 -20.80 13.63 -7.05
N ALA A 203 -19.99 12.90 -7.81
CA ALA A 203 -18.99 13.50 -8.67
C ALA A 203 -18.89 12.77 -10.02
N ASN A 204 -18.65 13.56 -11.06
CA ASN A 204 -18.39 13.11 -12.42
C ASN A 204 -16.93 13.39 -12.75
N TYR A 205 -16.22 12.35 -13.19
CA TYR A 205 -14.85 12.38 -13.63
C TYR A 205 -14.76 12.01 -15.10
N THR A 206 -13.69 12.48 -15.72
CA THR A 206 -13.19 11.95 -16.98
C THR A 206 -11.96 11.11 -16.69
N LEU A 207 -11.96 9.87 -17.18
CA LEU A 207 -10.81 8.98 -17.20
C LEU A 207 -10.05 9.13 -18.53
N THR A 208 -8.74 9.26 -18.42
CA THR A 208 -7.77 9.10 -19.49
C THR A 208 -7.03 7.79 -19.28
N TRP A 209 -6.96 6.96 -20.32
CA TRP A 209 -6.21 5.73 -20.35
C TRP A 209 -5.07 5.86 -21.36
N LYS A 210 -3.85 5.73 -20.87
CA LYS A 210 -2.63 5.75 -21.68
C LYS A 210 -1.99 4.37 -21.62
N ALA A 211 -1.84 3.73 -22.78
CA ALA A 211 -1.05 2.53 -22.98
C ALA A 211 0.41 2.91 -23.25
N SER A 212 1.34 2.19 -22.65
CA SER A 212 2.79 2.42 -22.80
C SER A 212 3.54 1.09 -22.72
N TRP A 213 3.04 0.08 -23.43
CA TRP A 213 3.67 -1.22 -23.53
C TRP A 213 4.72 -1.22 -24.64
N THR A 214 5.97 -1.12 -24.23
CA THR A 214 7.14 -1.12 -25.12
C THR A 214 8.15 -2.16 -24.67
N ARG A 215 9.18 -2.42 -25.50
CA ARG A 215 10.26 -3.35 -25.16
C ARG A 215 10.97 -2.98 -23.85
N ASP A 216 11.02 -1.70 -23.51
CA ASP A 216 11.59 -1.21 -22.25
C ASP A 216 10.88 -1.75 -21.00
N ASN A 217 9.61 -2.13 -21.14
CA ASN A 217 8.79 -2.61 -20.03
C ASN A 217 8.90 -4.14 -19.85
N HIS A 218 9.48 -4.87 -20.82
CA HIS A 218 9.66 -6.33 -20.80
C HIS A 218 10.93 -6.74 -21.59
N PRO A 219 12.13 -6.31 -21.17
CA PRO A 219 13.31 -6.35 -22.03
C PRO A 219 13.79 -7.77 -22.40
N ASN A 220 13.32 -8.82 -21.73
CA ASN A 220 13.78 -10.20 -21.93
C ASN A 220 13.37 -10.79 -23.28
N THR A 221 12.32 -10.26 -23.91
CA THR A 221 11.77 -10.76 -25.18
C THR A 221 11.34 -9.59 -26.08
N PRO A 222 11.27 -9.78 -27.40
CA PRO A 222 10.59 -8.84 -28.27
C PRO A 222 9.11 -8.66 -27.91
N LEU A 223 8.57 -7.50 -28.24
CA LEU A 223 7.14 -7.23 -28.17
C LEU A 223 6.41 -8.19 -29.13
N PRO A 224 5.33 -8.87 -28.69
CA PRO A 224 4.61 -9.80 -29.54
C PRO A 224 3.92 -9.07 -30.71
N SER A 225 3.77 -9.78 -31.84
CA SER A 225 3.05 -9.24 -33.00
C SER A 225 1.60 -8.92 -32.62
N GLY A 226 1.13 -7.73 -32.99
CA GLY A 226 -0.22 -7.28 -32.66
C GLY A 226 -0.41 -6.96 -31.18
N ALA A 227 0.66 -6.65 -30.44
CA ALA A 227 0.59 -6.21 -29.05
C ALA A 227 -0.44 -5.09 -28.84
N HIS A 228 -1.42 -5.35 -27.98
CA HIS A 228 -2.50 -4.43 -27.64
C HIS A 228 -3.05 -4.71 -26.25
N PHE A 229 -3.97 -3.87 -25.82
CA PHE A 229 -4.79 -4.03 -24.65
C PHE A 229 -6.22 -4.34 -25.07
N SER A 230 -6.86 -5.34 -24.46
CA SER A 230 -8.26 -5.65 -24.79
C SER A 230 -9.21 -4.52 -24.39
N ASN A 231 -10.49 -4.67 -24.72
CA ASN A 231 -11.51 -3.74 -24.26
C ASN A 231 -11.43 -3.51 -22.76
N LEU A 232 -11.33 -2.25 -22.35
CA LEU A 232 -11.36 -1.87 -20.93
C LEU A 232 -12.74 -2.18 -20.36
N ILE A 233 -12.78 -2.80 -19.19
CA ILE A 233 -14.01 -2.99 -18.43
C ILE A 233 -13.75 -2.71 -16.95
N GLY A 234 -14.76 -2.19 -16.27
CA GLY A 234 -14.72 -1.99 -14.84
C GLY A 234 -16.00 -1.41 -14.29
N CYS A 235 -15.93 -0.87 -13.08
CA CYS A 235 -17.10 -0.27 -12.45
C CYS A 235 -16.72 0.71 -11.34
N THR A 236 -17.70 1.55 -10.98
CA THR A 236 -17.69 2.30 -9.71
C THR A 236 -18.53 1.58 -8.67
N HIS A 237 -18.02 1.42 -7.46
CA HIS A 237 -18.61 0.53 -6.46
C HIS A 237 -18.31 0.93 -5.01
N GLY A 238 -19.01 0.25 -4.09
CA GLY A 238 -18.91 0.43 -2.66
C GLY A 238 -17.78 -0.41 -2.06
N SER A 239 -17.63 -0.36 -0.74
CA SER A 239 -16.55 -1.08 -0.05
C SER A 239 -16.76 -2.60 0.07
N ASP A 240 -17.96 -3.06 -0.23
CA ASP A 240 -18.47 -4.43 -0.06
C ASP A 240 -18.44 -5.26 -1.36
N TYR A 241 -17.98 -4.66 -2.47
CA TYR A 241 -17.68 -5.35 -3.71
C TYR A 241 -16.19 -5.34 -4.01
N ILE A 242 -15.71 -6.47 -4.57
CA ILE A 242 -14.35 -6.67 -5.05
C ILE A 242 -14.49 -7.25 -6.45
N MET A 243 -14.05 -6.50 -7.46
CA MET A 243 -14.10 -6.96 -8.86
C MET A 243 -13.00 -7.99 -9.13
N TRP A 244 -11.78 -7.64 -8.74
CA TRP A 244 -10.63 -8.53 -8.68
C TRP A 244 -9.70 -7.99 -7.58
N ARG A 245 -8.87 -8.84 -7.00
CA ARG A 245 -7.89 -8.43 -5.98
C ARG A 245 -6.74 -9.41 -5.96
N ARG A 246 -5.52 -8.88 -5.88
CA ARG A 246 -4.34 -9.70 -5.71
C ARG A 246 -4.44 -10.56 -4.44
N GLY A 247 -4.10 -11.83 -4.52
CA GLY A 247 -4.27 -12.82 -3.45
C GLY A 247 -5.67 -13.42 -3.34
N MET A 248 -6.60 -13.07 -4.24
CA MET A 248 -7.89 -13.76 -4.41
C MET A 248 -7.92 -14.47 -5.77
N ASN A 249 -8.70 -15.54 -5.88
CA ASN A 249 -8.92 -16.21 -7.17
C ASN A 249 -9.72 -15.30 -8.12
N ALA A 250 -9.38 -15.35 -9.41
CA ALA A 250 -10.17 -14.71 -10.46
C ALA A 250 -11.60 -15.27 -10.52
N SER A 251 -12.59 -14.40 -10.75
CA SER A 251 -13.93 -14.84 -11.14
C SER A 251 -13.91 -15.41 -12.56
N ALA A 252 -15.00 -16.07 -12.97
CA ALA A 252 -15.15 -16.52 -14.36
C ALA A 252 -15.08 -15.33 -15.35
N GLY A 253 -15.63 -14.18 -14.96
CA GLY A 253 -15.51 -12.94 -15.72
C GLY A 253 -14.09 -12.41 -15.82
N VAL A 254 -13.36 -12.35 -14.72
CA VAL A 254 -11.95 -11.89 -14.70
C VAL A 254 -11.07 -12.82 -15.53
N LYS A 255 -11.22 -14.13 -15.38
CA LYS A 255 -10.56 -15.15 -16.22
C LYS A 255 -10.84 -14.90 -17.70
N SER A 256 -12.11 -14.73 -18.08
CA SER A 256 -12.51 -14.52 -19.47
C SER A 256 -11.93 -13.23 -20.08
N VAL A 257 -11.73 -12.18 -19.27
CA VAL A 257 -11.03 -10.98 -19.73
C VAL A 257 -9.55 -11.27 -19.87
N ALA A 258 -8.92 -11.87 -18.86
CA ALA A 258 -7.49 -12.10 -18.81
C ALA A 258 -6.96 -13.05 -19.90
N GLU A 259 -7.72 -14.09 -20.26
CA GLU A 259 -7.30 -15.07 -21.28
C GLU A 259 -7.76 -14.71 -22.70
N LEU A 260 -8.95 -14.10 -22.83
CA LEU A 260 -9.61 -13.96 -24.15
C LEU A 260 -9.90 -12.51 -24.54
N GLY A 261 -9.69 -11.55 -23.64
CA GLY A 261 -10.10 -10.15 -23.83
C GLY A 261 -11.61 -9.96 -23.89
N GLN A 262 -12.39 -11.00 -23.54
CA GLN A 262 -13.85 -11.00 -23.67
C GLN A 262 -14.51 -10.45 -22.40
N THR A 263 -15.30 -9.40 -22.56
CA THR A 263 -15.91 -8.66 -21.44
C THR A 263 -17.31 -9.12 -21.06
N GLY A 264 -17.94 -10.02 -21.83
CA GLY A 264 -19.34 -10.40 -21.68
C GLY A 264 -19.68 -11.00 -20.31
N THR A 265 -18.87 -11.95 -19.85
CA THR A 265 -19.06 -12.62 -18.56
C THR A 265 -18.87 -11.65 -17.39
N LEU A 266 -17.78 -10.87 -17.39
CA LEU A 266 -17.53 -9.88 -16.33
C LEU A 266 -18.58 -8.76 -16.31
N LYS A 267 -19.08 -8.34 -17.48
CA LYS A 267 -20.19 -7.39 -17.57
C LYS A 267 -21.44 -7.94 -16.87
N ALA A 268 -21.79 -9.21 -17.10
CA ALA A 268 -22.93 -9.84 -16.44
C ALA A 268 -22.74 -9.92 -14.92
N GLU A 269 -21.53 -10.27 -14.45
CA GLU A 269 -21.19 -10.26 -13.01
C GLU A 269 -21.35 -8.86 -12.40
N ILE A 270 -20.83 -7.81 -13.05
CA ILE A 270 -20.93 -6.42 -12.57
C ILE A 270 -22.39 -5.95 -12.53
N GLU A 271 -23.19 -6.22 -13.56
CA GLU A 271 -24.61 -5.84 -13.59
C GLU A 271 -25.43 -6.57 -12.51
N ALA A 272 -25.07 -7.82 -12.18
CA ALA A 272 -25.68 -8.53 -11.04
C ALA A 272 -25.31 -7.89 -9.68
N GLN A 273 -24.10 -7.34 -9.55
CA GLN A 273 -23.71 -6.59 -8.33
C GLN A 273 -24.36 -5.21 -8.28
N LYS A 274 -24.69 -4.64 -9.43
CA LYS A 274 -25.45 -3.39 -9.54
C LYS A 274 -26.90 -3.58 -9.09
N SER A 275 -27.56 -4.67 -9.51
CA SER A 275 -28.93 -4.99 -9.09
C SER A 275 -29.06 -5.28 -7.59
N THR A 276 -27.97 -5.69 -6.95
CA THR A 276 -27.89 -5.91 -5.49
C THR A 276 -27.38 -4.69 -4.71
N GLY A 277 -27.22 -3.53 -5.37
CA GLY A 277 -26.90 -2.26 -4.72
C GLY A 277 -25.45 -2.11 -4.28
N LYS A 278 -24.51 -2.84 -4.89
CA LYS A 278 -23.07 -2.78 -4.57
C LYS A 278 -22.23 -2.02 -5.59
N VAL A 279 -22.73 -1.95 -6.82
CA VAL A 279 -22.13 -1.22 -7.95
C VAL A 279 -23.04 -0.05 -8.32
N TRP A 280 -22.44 1.08 -8.69
CA TRP A 280 -23.14 2.26 -9.19
C TRP A 280 -23.12 2.36 -10.71
N GLN A 281 -21.93 2.29 -11.33
CA GLN A 281 -21.78 2.42 -12.77
C GLN A 281 -20.93 1.28 -13.34
N LEU A 282 -21.39 0.66 -14.43
CA LEU A 282 -20.55 -0.13 -15.34
C LEU A 282 -19.72 0.83 -16.21
N ILE A 283 -18.41 0.63 -16.26
CA ILE A 283 -17.49 1.34 -17.14
C ILE A 283 -17.08 0.37 -18.25
N LEU A 284 -17.58 0.60 -19.47
CA LEU A 284 -17.28 -0.22 -20.64
C LEU A 284 -17.28 0.67 -21.88
N PRO A 285 -16.16 1.34 -22.21
CA PRO A 285 -16.07 2.22 -23.37
C PRO A 285 -16.21 1.49 -24.72
N GLY A 286 -16.06 0.16 -24.75
CA GLY A 286 -16.27 -0.66 -25.95
C GLY A 286 -15.06 -0.74 -26.88
N TYR A 287 -13.89 -0.28 -26.45
CA TYR A 287 -12.63 -0.34 -27.19
C TYR A 287 -11.45 -0.72 -26.28
N GLY A 288 -10.42 -1.30 -26.89
CA GLY A 288 -9.08 -1.45 -26.33
C GLY A 288 -8.11 -0.40 -26.88
N LEU A 289 -6.84 -0.53 -26.56
CA LEU A 289 -5.76 0.36 -27.05
C LEU A 289 -4.66 -0.47 -27.71
N GLY A 290 -3.97 0.07 -28.71
CA GLY A 290 -2.69 -0.49 -29.16
C GLY A 290 -1.63 -0.44 -28.05
N ALA A 291 -0.47 -1.07 -28.29
CA ALA A 291 0.62 -1.12 -27.31
C ALA A 291 1.06 0.27 -26.79
N VAL A 292 1.05 1.30 -27.66
CA VAL A 292 1.29 2.70 -27.30
C VAL A 292 0.20 3.56 -27.92
N GLU A 293 -0.78 3.95 -27.12
CA GLU A 293 -1.93 4.76 -27.53
C GLU A 293 -2.48 5.48 -26.28
N GLU A 294 -3.18 6.59 -26.47
CA GLU A 294 -3.88 7.28 -25.38
C GLU A 294 -5.30 7.60 -25.81
N ARG A 295 -6.26 7.41 -24.90
CA ARG A 295 -7.64 7.88 -25.07
C ARG A 295 -8.16 8.56 -23.83
N THR A 296 -8.81 9.68 -24.05
CA THR A 296 -9.43 10.53 -23.03
C THR A 296 -10.95 10.47 -23.15
N GLY A 297 -11.67 10.94 -22.13
CA GLY A 297 -13.12 11.15 -22.25
C GLY A 297 -13.98 10.00 -21.74
N ILE A 298 -13.40 8.99 -21.08
CA ILE A 298 -14.19 7.88 -20.52
C ILE A 298 -14.94 8.39 -19.28
N PRO A 299 -16.28 8.38 -19.25
CA PRO A 299 -17.05 8.97 -18.15
C PRO A 299 -17.09 8.05 -16.92
N VAL A 300 -16.72 8.58 -15.77
CA VAL A 300 -16.72 7.88 -14.48
C VAL A 300 -17.57 8.66 -13.48
N LYS A 301 -18.63 8.03 -12.96
CA LYS A 301 -19.57 8.61 -12.01
C LYS A 301 -19.43 7.91 -10.67
N VAL A 302 -19.32 8.69 -9.61
CA VAL A 302 -19.19 8.19 -8.23
C VAL A 302 -20.17 8.91 -7.32
N THR A 303 -20.51 8.25 -6.22
CA THR A 303 -21.35 8.82 -5.16
C THR A 303 -20.68 8.60 -3.81
N SER A 304 -21.17 9.30 -2.78
CA SER A 304 -20.73 9.12 -1.39
C SER A 304 -20.70 7.67 -0.89
N ASN A 305 -21.52 6.77 -1.47
CA ASN A 305 -21.57 5.35 -1.13
C ASN A 305 -20.77 4.46 -2.10
N PHE A 306 -20.51 4.95 -3.32
CA PHE A 306 -19.84 4.22 -4.40
C PHE A 306 -18.67 5.05 -4.95
N SER A 307 -17.69 5.32 -4.09
CA SER A 307 -16.56 6.21 -4.38
C SER A 307 -15.35 5.50 -5.00
N ARG A 308 -15.37 4.17 -5.09
CA ARG A 308 -14.24 3.37 -5.55
C ARG A 308 -14.38 2.97 -7.00
N VAL A 309 -13.25 2.86 -7.70
CA VAL A 309 -13.19 2.43 -9.08
C VAL A 309 -12.29 1.20 -9.19
N SER A 310 -12.76 0.18 -9.91
CA SER A 310 -11.95 -0.95 -10.35
C SER A 310 -12.01 -1.06 -11.88
N LEU A 311 -10.87 -1.34 -12.52
CA LEU A 311 -10.73 -1.49 -13.96
C LEU A 311 -9.83 -2.70 -14.28
N ILE A 312 -10.02 -3.31 -15.44
CA ILE A 312 -9.20 -4.41 -15.97
C ILE A 312 -9.16 -4.36 -17.50
N SER A 313 -8.01 -4.69 -18.08
CA SER A 313 -7.80 -4.92 -19.51
C SER A 313 -6.66 -5.93 -19.72
N MET A 314 -6.85 -6.90 -20.60
CA MET A 314 -5.87 -7.92 -20.94
C MET A 314 -4.64 -7.32 -21.63
N LEU A 315 -3.45 -7.84 -21.35
CA LEU A 315 -2.31 -7.72 -22.26
C LEU A 315 -2.44 -8.75 -23.37
N ALA A 316 -2.47 -8.32 -24.62
CA ALA A 316 -2.81 -9.19 -25.74
C ALA A 316 -1.71 -9.21 -26.81
N PRO A 317 -1.22 -10.38 -27.26
CA PRO A 317 -1.50 -11.71 -26.69
C PRO A 317 -0.78 -11.90 -25.35
N SER A 318 -1.41 -12.67 -24.47
CA SER A 318 -0.79 -13.28 -23.29
C SER A 318 -1.64 -14.49 -22.85
N PRO A 319 -1.11 -15.35 -21.98
CA PRO A 319 -1.85 -16.49 -21.43
C PRO A 319 -3.05 -16.03 -20.62
N ASP A 320 -2.81 -15.25 -19.56
CA ASP A 320 -3.85 -14.71 -18.69
C ASP A 320 -3.42 -13.39 -18.02
N TRP A 321 -2.60 -12.60 -18.71
CA TRP A 321 -2.00 -11.40 -18.13
C TRP A 321 -2.86 -10.16 -18.37
N PHE A 322 -2.96 -9.29 -17.37
CA PHE A 322 -3.76 -8.07 -17.45
C PHE A 322 -3.13 -6.88 -16.72
N ILE A 323 -3.62 -5.68 -17.03
CA ILE A 323 -3.43 -4.46 -16.23
C ILE A 323 -4.76 -4.02 -15.64
N GLY A 324 -4.71 -3.26 -14.55
CA GLY A 324 -5.92 -2.74 -13.94
C GLY A 324 -5.66 -1.98 -12.65
N ILE A 325 -6.76 -1.55 -12.05
CA ILE A 325 -6.80 -1.01 -10.69
C ILE A 325 -7.90 -1.71 -9.88
N ASP A 326 -7.67 -1.92 -8.58
CA ASP A 326 -8.65 -2.50 -7.63
C ASP A 326 -9.01 -1.44 -6.58
N SER A 327 -10.30 -1.07 -6.52
CA SER A 327 -10.88 -0.31 -5.41
C SER A 327 -10.23 1.06 -5.14
N HIS A 328 -9.72 1.76 -6.16
CA HIS A 328 -9.15 3.10 -5.98
C HIS A 328 -10.23 4.10 -5.58
N ASP A 329 -10.06 4.74 -4.42
CA ASP A 329 -11.05 5.63 -3.83
C ASP A 329 -10.88 7.06 -4.34
N LEU A 330 -11.85 7.55 -5.13
CA LEU A 330 -11.89 8.93 -5.63
C LEU A 330 -12.32 9.93 -4.55
N CYS A 331 -12.73 9.45 -3.37
CA CYS A 331 -12.97 10.25 -2.18
C CYS A 331 -11.75 10.20 -1.23
N ASP A 332 -11.25 11.34 -0.80
CA ASP A 332 -10.22 11.44 0.24
C ASP A 332 -10.72 12.31 1.40
N ASN A 333 -10.98 11.67 2.54
CA ASN A 333 -11.37 12.37 3.77
C ASN A 333 -12.52 13.40 3.59
N GLY A 334 -13.57 13.03 2.86
CA GLY A 334 -14.75 13.86 2.66
C GLY A 334 -14.64 14.87 1.52
N GLN A 335 -13.54 14.84 0.76
CA GLN A 335 -13.36 15.67 -0.43
C GLN A 335 -13.13 14.80 -1.67
N TRP A 336 -13.82 15.13 -2.75
CA TRP A 336 -13.56 14.52 -4.05
C TRP A 336 -12.17 14.92 -4.52
N ARG A 337 -11.39 13.94 -4.98
CA ARG A 337 -10.05 14.20 -5.52
C ARG A 337 -10.19 15.02 -6.81
N LYS A 338 -9.55 16.18 -6.92
CA LYS A 338 -9.56 16.95 -8.19
C LYS A 338 -8.93 16.16 -9.33
N THR A 339 -7.81 15.49 -9.03
CA THR A 339 -7.12 14.57 -9.93
C THR A 339 -6.69 13.32 -9.17
N TRP A 340 -6.55 12.23 -9.90
CA TRP A 340 -5.90 11.01 -9.41
C TRP A 340 -5.13 10.34 -10.54
N ASP A 341 -3.80 10.36 -10.43
CA ASP A 341 -2.88 9.78 -11.41
C ASP A 341 -2.38 8.43 -10.92
N VAL A 342 -2.82 7.36 -11.58
CA VAL A 342 -2.26 6.02 -11.43
C VAL A 342 -1.16 5.86 -12.47
N THR A 343 0.07 6.19 -12.08
CA THR A 343 1.25 6.18 -12.97
C THR A 343 1.91 4.81 -13.11
N MET A 344 1.45 3.81 -12.34
CA MET A 344 2.01 2.47 -12.29
C MET A 344 0.91 1.43 -12.50
N LEU A 345 0.79 0.94 -13.73
CA LEU A 345 -0.02 -0.21 -14.11
C LEU A 345 0.92 -1.41 -14.37
N PRO A 346 1.16 -2.26 -13.36
CA PRO A 346 1.99 -3.44 -13.55
C PRO A 346 1.22 -4.55 -14.26
N PRO A 347 1.94 -5.53 -14.85
CA PRO A 347 1.33 -6.77 -15.28
C PRO A 347 0.89 -7.60 -14.07
N TYR A 348 -0.33 -8.10 -14.13
CA TYR A 348 -0.89 -9.10 -13.24
C TYR A 348 -1.12 -10.39 -14.01
N ASP A 349 -1.00 -11.51 -13.31
CA ASP A 349 -1.32 -12.85 -13.77
C ASP A 349 -2.60 -13.29 -13.02
N SER A 350 -3.57 -13.83 -13.77
CA SER A 350 -4.88 -14.15 -13.20
C SER A 350 -4.89 -15.48 -12.43
N GLY A 351 -3.85 -16.30 -12.63
CA GLY A 351 -3.66 -17.60 -12.03
C GLY A 351 -4.46 -18.73 -12.70
N THR A 352 -4.87 -18.56 -13.95
CA THR A 352 -5.73 -19.50 -14.69
C THR A 352 -5.07 -20.12 -15.91
N ASP A 353 -3.94 -19.56 -16.38
CA ASP A 353 -3.05 -20.14 -17.40
C ASP A 353 -1.58 -20.07 -16.93
N SER A 354 -0.82 -21.14 -17.14
CA SER A 354 0.55 -21.34 -16.66
C SER A 354 1.59 -21.22 -17.78
N GLU A 355 1.20 -20.87 -19.00
CA GLU A 355 2.13 -20.67 -20.11
C GLU A 355 3.14 -19.54 -19.75
N PRO A 356 4.45 -19.78 -19.86
CA PRO A 356 5.45 -18.79 -19.42
C PRO A 356 5.74 -17.70 -20.47
N THR A 357 5.15 -17.77 -21.66
CA THR A 357 5.41 -16.85 -22.79
C THR A 357 4.16 -16.10 -23.22
N PHE A 358 4.28 -15.09 -24.09
CA PHE A 358 3.11 -14.35 -24.60
C PHE A 358 2.15 -15.20 -25.45
N ILE A 359 2.59 -16.36 -25.94
CA ILE A 359 1.83 -17.17 -26.90
C ILE A 359 1.79 -18.61 -26.41
N GLY A 360 0.58 -19.09 -26.13
CA GLY A 360 0.29 -20.45 -25.74
C GLY A 360 -0.96 -20.50 -24.88
N ASP A 361 -1.32 -21.71 -24.47
CA ASP A 361 -2.47 -22.00 -23.62
C ASP A 361 -2.10 -23.23 -22.77
N GLN A 362 -1.92 -23.03 -21.48
CA GLN A 362 -1.63 -24.09 -20.51
C GLN A 362 -2.47 -23.89 -19.25
N PRO A 363 -3.71 -24.42 -19.19
CA PRO A 363 -4.61 -24.17 -18.07
C PRO A 363 -3.99 -24.52 -16.71
N THR A 364 -4.05 -23.57 -15.77
CA THR A 364 -3.56 -23.75 -14.39
C THR A 364 -4.55 -24.59 -13.58
N VAL A 365 -4.14 -25.79 -13.16
CA VAL A 365 -5.00 -26.73 -12.42
C VAL A 365 -4.31 -27.21 -11.12
N PRO A 366 -4.84 -26.88 -9.93
CA PRO A 366 -5.95 -25.95 -9.67
C PRO A 366 -5.56 -24.48 -9.93
N PRO A 367 -6.51 -23.58 -10.22
CA PRO A 367 -6.22 -22.15 -10.36
C PRO A 367 -5.57 -21.58 -9.09
N VAL A 368 -4.63 -20.66 -9.28
CA VAL A 368 -3.95 -19.96 -8.19
C VAL A 368 -4.54 -18.55 -8.00
N PRO A 369 -4.34 -17.91 -6.84
CA PRO A 369 -4.79 -16.53 -6.65
C PRO A 369 -4.05 -15.54 -7.55
N ILE A 370 -4.73 -14.47 -7.97
CA ILE A 370 -4.17 -13.38 -8.79
C ILE A 370 -2.89 -12.85 -8.14
N PHE A 371 -1.81 -12.70 -8.91
CA PHE A 371 -0.55 -12.15 -8.43
C PHE A 371 0.03 -11.13 -9.39
N ARG A 372 0.92 -10.28 -8.87
CA ARG A 372 1.65 -9.30 -9.71
C ARG A 372 2.86 -10.01 -10.30
N ILE A 373 3.02 -9.94 -11.62
CA ILE A 373 4.24 -10.40 -12.27
C ILE A 373 5.36 -9.44 -11.87
N ASN A 374 6.49 -9.97 -11.40
CA ASN A 374 7.63 -9.19 -10.96
C ASN A 374 8.87 -9.50 -11.81
N HIS A 375 9.87 -8.62 -11.74
CA HIS A 375 11.08 -8.69 -12.57
C HIS A 375 12.00 -9.89 -12.28
N THR A 376 11.73 -10.66 -11.22
CA THR A 376 12.51 -11.85 -10.84
C THR A 376 11.87 -13.17 -11.30
N MET A 377 10.60 -13.14 -11.70
CA MET A 377 9.91 -14.31 -12.24
C MET A 377 10.45 -14.63 -13.65
N GLU A 378 10.55 -15.91 -13.98
CA GLU A 378 10.88 -16.32 -15.35
C GLU A 378 9.78 -15.85 -16.32
N GLY A 379 10.16 -15.54 -17.56
CA GLY A 379 9.26 -15.09 -18.61
C GLY A 379 9.61 -13.72 -19.20
N PRO A 380 8.70 -13.13 -20.00
CA PRO A 380 8.92 -11.87 -20.72
C PRO A 380 9.33 -10.68 -19.87
N PHE A 381 8.81 -10.60 -18.65
CA PHE A 381 9.01 -9.47 -17.75
C PHE A 381 10.25 -9.59 -16.85
N LYS A 382 11.00 -10.69 -16.95
CA LYS A 382 12.26 -10.87 -16.22
C LYS A 382 13.26 -9.78 -16.61
N ALA A 383 13.81 -9.07 -15.62
CA ALA A 383 14.76 -8.00 -15.87
C ALA A 383 15.63 -7.74 -14.65
N ASN A 384 16.79 -7.12 -14.86
CA ASN A 384 17.66 -6.69 -13.76
C ASN A 384 17.07 -5.55 -12.92
N ASN A 385 16.11 -4.81 -13.48
CA ASN A 385 15.47 -3.67 -12.84
C ASN A 385 13.96 -3.93 -12.68
N PRO A 386 13.29 -3.24 -11.73
CA PRO A 386 11.84 -3.32 -11.59
C PRO A 386 11.10 -3.02 -12.91
N ILE A 387 9.99 -3.73 -13.14
CA ILE A 387 9.14 -3.56 -14.32
C ILE A 387 8.61 -2.12 -14.36
N LYS A 388 8.94 -1.39 -15.43
CA LYS A 388 8.37 -0.08 -15.74
C LYS A 388 6.87 -0.20 -16.04
N SER A 389 6.10 0.86 -15.80
CA SER A 389 4.67 0.88 -16.05
C SER A 389 4.28 0.55 -17.49
N LEU A 390 3.23 -0.26 -17.66
CA LEU A 390 2.63 -0.58 -18.95
C LEU A 390 1.60 0.45 -19.41
N GLY A 391 1.30 1.43 -18.57
CA GLY A 391 0.35 2.49 -18.88
C GLY A 391 0.03 3.37 -17.68
N GLU A 392 -0.94 4.26 -17.86
CA GLU A 392 -1.40 5.18 -16.84
C GLU A 392 -2.93 5.32 -16.91
N PHE A 393 -3.56 5.49 -15.74
CA PHE A 393 -4.93 5.98 -15.64
C PHE A 393 -4.94 7.33 -14.95
N ARG A 394 -5.53 8.35 -15.58
CA ARG A 394 -5.72 9.67 -14.99
C ARG A 394 -7.19 10.00 -14.87
N PHE A 395 -7.64 10.23 -13.65
CA PHE A 395 -8.98 10.70 -13.36
C PHE A 395 -8.94 12.22 -13.14
N MET A 396 -9.81 12.95 -13.80
CA MET A 396 -9.96 14.40 -13.62
C MET A 396 -11.41 14.72 -13.30
N LEU A 397 -11.64 15.32 -12.14
CA LEU A 397 -12.96 15.80 -11.71
C LEU A 397 -13.47 16.84 -12.72
N GLN A 398 -14.71 16.67 -13.16
CA GLN A 398 -15.38 17.61 -14.06
C GLN A 398 -16.39 18.46 -13.28
N VAL A 399 -17.25 17.79 -12.51
CA VAL A 399 -18.32 18.40 -11.73
C VAL A 399 -18.55 17.57 -10.48
N GLU A 400 -18.79 18.23 -9.35
CA GLU A 400 -19.32 17.62 -8.14
C GLU A 400 -20.63 18.29 -7.74
N THR A 401 -21.49 17.57 -7.03
CA THR A 401 -22.71 18.11 -6.43
C THR A 401 -22.67 17.95 -4.92
N ASP A 402 -23.24 18.91 -4.19
CA ASP A 402 -23.46 18.75 -2.76
C ASP A 402 -24.61 17.75 -2.46
N ASN A 403 -24.89 17.51 -1.16
CA ASN A 403 -25.99 16.64 -0.73
C ASN A 403 -27.39 17.17 -1.11
N SER A 404 -27.50 18.44 -1.49
CA SER A 404 -28.74 19.06 -1.97
C SER A 404 -28.89 19.01 -3.50
N GLY A 405 -27.88 18.49 -4.20
CA GLY A 405 -27.86 18.38 -5.66
C GLY A 405 -27.40 19.65 -6.38
N LYS A 406 -26.88 20.66 -5.66
CA LYS A 406 -26.31 21.86 -6.30
C LYS A 406 -24.93 21.53 -6.88
N GLU A 407 -24.73 21.85 -8.15
CA GLU A 407 -23.46 21.70 -8.84
C GLU A 407 -22.44 22.74 -8.39
N ASN A 408 -21.24 22.29 -8.02
CA ASN A 408 -20.04 23.10 -7.94
C ASN A 408 -19.16 22.71 -9.14
N SER A 409 -19.11 23.56 -10.16
CA SER A 409 -18.18 23.36 -11.28
C SER A 409 -16.77 23.74 -10.84
N THR A 410 -15.79 22.88 -11.12
CA THR A 410 -14.39 23.30 -11.12
C THR A 410 -14.17 24.17 -12.35
N GLU A 411 -13.86 25.45 -12.16
CA GLU A 411 -13.54 26.40 -13.24
C GLU A 411 -12.53 25.76 -14.21
N LYS A 412 -12.90 25.69 -15.49
CA LYS A 412 -11.94 25.47 -16.57
C LYS A 412 -10.97 26.64 -16.54
N GLU A 413 -9.69 26.39 -16.29
CA GLU A 413 -8.65 27.34 -16.69
C GLU A 413 -8.77 27.54 -18.21
N ASN A 414 -9.42 28.64 -18.60
CA ASN A 414 -9.48 29.07 -19.98
C ASN A 414 -8.07 29.49 -20.42
N SER A 415 -7.41 28.65 -21.22
CA SER A 415 -6.43 29.14 -22.20
C SER A 415 -7.19 29.88 -23.30
N ALA A 416 -7.69 31.08 -23.01
CA ALA A 416 -8.20 31.98 -24.04
C ALA A 416 -7.01 32.67 -24.70
N GLY A 417 -6.83 32.40 -26.00
CA GLY A 417 -5.85 33.03 -26.85
C GLY A 417 -5.93 34.55 -26.78
N LYS A 418 -4.77 35.18 -26.62
CA LYS A 418 -4.57 36.57 -27.01
C LYS A 418 -4.20 36.59 -28.49
N ASP A 419 -5.20 36.43 -29.35
CA ASP A 419 -5.12 36.97 -30.70
C ASP A 419 -5.36 38.49 -30.59
N TRP A 420 -4.27 39.25 -30.71
CA TRP A 420 -4.33 40.68 -30.98
C TRP A 420 -4.31 40.86 -32.49
N PHE A 421 -5.46 41.12 -33.09
CA PHE A 421 -5.52 41.91 -34.31
C PHE A 421 -6.64 42.94 -34.16
N ASN A 422 -6.27 44.21 -34.24
CA ASN A 422 -7.06 45.18 -34.96
C ASN A 422 -6.12 46.19 -35.65
N GLU A 423 -6.37 46.31 -36.95
CA GLU A 423 -6.04 47.41 -37.87
C GLU A 423 -6.15 48.77 -37.17
N GLY A 424 -5.41 49.83 -37.49
CA GLY A 424 -4.55 50.16 -38.61
C GLY A 424 -4.60 51.69 -38.68
N ASP A 425 -3.47 52.38 -38.83
CA ASP A 425 -3.50 53.71 -39.41
C ASP A 425 -2.14 54.11 -40.01
N ALA A 426 -2.19 54.27 -41.33
CA ALA A 426 -1.57 55.29 -42.15
C ALA A 426 -0.24 55.97 -41.71
N ARG A 427 0.73 55.86 -42.65
CA ARG A 427 1.41 56.98 -43.35
C ARG A 427 2.74 57.55 -42.82
N ILE A 428 3.72 57.47 -43.74
CA ILE A 428 4.62 58.53 -44.28
C ILE A 428 6.12 58.42 -43.97
N SER A 429 6.89 58.38 -45.08
CA SER A 429 8.31 58.75 -45.32
C SER A 429 9.39 58.06 -44.48
N SER A 430 10.53 57.62 -45.00
CA SER A 430 11.26 57.92 -46.25
C SER A 430 12.31 56.82 -46.47
#